data_AF-A0A062VDZ9-F1
#
_entry.id   AF-A0A062VDZ9-F1
#
_cell.length_a   1.000
_cell.length_b   1.000
_cell.length_c   1.000
_cell.angle_alpha   90.00
_cell.angle_beta   90.00
_cell.angle_gamma   90.00
#
_symmetry.space_group_name_H-M   'P 1'
#
loop_
_entity.id
_entity.type
_entity.pdbx_description
1 polymer ?
#
loop_
_entity_poly.entity_id
_entity_poly.type
_entity_poly.pdbx_seq_one_letter_code
_entity_poly.pdbx_strand_id
1 'polypeptide(L)' 'MFVTVLRASGDYPSIETVLADILGLTKINYNACNFSDGLPVTIRFADKVGEVLTMGSATGAERQPFKFYV' A
#
# COMPACT_ATOMS: atom_id res chain seq x y z
N MET A 1 9.86 5.90 13.27
CA MET A 1 9.53 4.76 12.39
C MET A 1 10.76 3.87 12.33
N PHE A 2 10.62 2.60 12.66
CA PHE A 2 11.70 1.61 12.52
C PHE A 2 11.34 0.68 11.36
N VAL A 3 12.28 0.46 10.44
CA VAL A 3 12.08 -0.43 9.28
C VAL A 3 12.91 -1.69 9.50
N THR A 4 12.27 -2.85 9.38
CA THR A 4 12.91 -4.16 9.54
C THR A 4 12.48 -5.06 8.39
N VAL A 5 13.44 -5.64 7.69
CA VAL A 5 13.18 -6.59 6.61
C VAL A 5 13.07 -7.99 7.21
N LEU A 6 11.87 -8.57 7.15
CA LEU A 6 11.59 -9.88 7.76
C LEU A 6 11.86 -11.07 6.83
N ARG A 7 11.77 -10.85 5.51
CA ARG A 7 11.92 -11.90 4.50
C ARG A 7 12.38 -11.31 3.17
N ALA A 8 13.25 -12.03 2.47
CA ALA A 8 13.58 -11.84 1.07
C ALA A 8 13.46 -13.18 0.32
N SER A 9 13.04 -13.13 -0.95
CA SER A 9 13.00 -14.33 -1.82
C SER A 9 14.37 -14.68 -2.42
N GLY A 10 15.31 -13.72 -2.41
CA GLY A 10 16.71 -13.89 -2.78
C GLY A 10 17.61 -13.27 -1.71
N ASP A 11 18.72 -12.68 -2.13
CA ASP A 11 19.60 -11.95 -1.20
C ASP A 11 18.88 -10.79 -0.54
N TYR A 12 19.23 -10.53 0.72
CA TYR A 12 18.67 -9.39 1.44
C TYR A 12 19.17 -8.09 0.80
N PRO A 13 18.26 -7.20 0.37
CA PRO A 13 18.65 -5.91 -0.19
C PRO A 13 19.29 -5.02 0.88
N SER A 14 20.08 -4.05 0.44
CA SER A 14 20.56 -3.01 1.35
C SER A 14 19.39 -2.20 1.91
N ILE A 15 19.53 -1.73 3.14
CA ILE A 15 18.47 -0.99 3.81
C ILE A 15 18.16 0.33 3.08
N GLU A 16 19.15 0.96 2.45
CA GLU A 16 19.01 2.18 1.67
C GLU A 16 18.09 1.98 0.46
N THR A 17 18.17 0.81 -0.18
CA THR A 17 17.31 0.45 -1.32
C THR A 17 15.85 0.37 -0.86
N VAL A 18 15.62 -0.34 0.25
CA VAL A 18 14.27 -0.48 0.83
C VAL A 18 13.68 0.89 1.22
N LEU A 19 14.48 1.76 1.83
CA LEU A 19 14.04 3.10 2.22
C LEU A 19 13.76 3.99 0.99
N ALA A 20 14.56 3.89 -0.07
CA ALA A 20 14.34 4.62 -1.30
C ALA A 20 13.02 4.19 -1.98
N ASP A 21 12.73 2.89 -2.01
CA ASP A 21 11.48 2.36 -2.54
C ASP A 21 10.27 2.83 -1.71
N ILE A 22 10.35 2.76 -0.38
CA ILE A 22 9.31 3.28 0.53
C ILE A 22 9.04 4.76 0.25
N LEU A 23 10.08 5.58 0.09
CA LEU A 23 9.95 7.00 -0.26
C LEU A 23 9.36 7.21 -1.67
N GLY A 24 9.70 6.35 -2.63
CA GLY A 24 9.07 6.37 -3.95
C GLY A 24 7.56 6.12 -3.85
N LEU A 25 7.17 5.11 -3.07
CA LEU A 25 5.77 4.73 -2.85
C LEU A 25 4.94 5.80 -2.12
N THR A 26 5.55 6.73 -1.37
CA THR A 26 4.82 7.87 -0.77
C THR A 26 4.49 8.97 -1.78
N LYS A 27 5.17 8.98 -2.94
CA LYS A 27 5.01 9.99 -3.99
C LYS A 27 4.07 9.55 -5.12
N ILE A 28 3.75 8.26 -5.18
CA ILE A 28 2.81 7.70 -6.15
C ILE A 28 1.40 7.80 -5.55
N ASN A 29 0.78 8.96 -5.68
CA ASN A 29 -0.66 9.13 -5.40
C ASN A 29 -1.37 9.61 -6.67
N TYR A 30 -1.97 8.67 -7.40
CA TYR A 30 -2.77 8.98 -8.60
C TYR A 30 -4.16 9.58 -8.27
N ASN A 31 -4.62 9.48 -7.01
CA ASN A 31 -5.95 9.94 -6.59
C ASN A 31 -5.98 11.42 -6.18
N ALA A 32 -4.84 11.97 -5.78
CA ALA A 32 -4.65 13.39 -5.54
C ALA A 32 -3.20 13.69 -5.89
N CYS A 33 -2.94 14.67 -6.77
CA CYS A 33 -1.58 15.15 -7.13
C CYS A 33 -0.84 15.83 -5.97
N ASN A 34 -0.95 15.28 -4.76
CA ASN A 34 -0.31 15.74 -3.56
C ASN A 34 1.11 15.16 -3.53
N PHE A 35 2.11 16.03 -3.37
CA PHE A 35 3.53 15.67 -3.58
C PHE A 35 4.13 14.75 -2.50
N SER A 36 3.39 14.47 -1.43
CA SER A 36 3.84 13.58 -0.36
C SER A 36 2.69 13.26 0.58
N ASP A 37 2.13 12.06 0.49
CA ASP A 37 1.34 11.55 1.62
C ASP A 37 2.31 11.00 2.67
N GLY A 38 1.98 11.19 3.96
CA GLY A 38 2.84 10.76 5.07
C GLY A 38 3.00 9.23 5.20
N LEU A 39 2.38 8.45 4.32
CA LEU A 39 2.41 7.00 4.30
C LEU A 39 2.57 6.49 2.84
N PRO A 40 3.32 5.40 2.62
CA PRO A 40 3.37 4.71 1.34
C PRO A 40 1.97 4.35 0.84
N VAL A 41 1.75 4.48 -0.47
CA VAL A 41 0.45 4.24 -1.10
C VAL A 41 -0.12 2.84 -0.81
N THR A 42 0.75 1.85 -0.65
CA THR A 42 0.39 0.46 -0.31
C THR A 42 -0.34 0.33 1.02
N ILE A 43 0.11 1.06 2.05
CA ILE A 43 -0.53 1.08 3.37
C ILE A 43 -1.89 1.78 3.28
N ARG A 44 -1.95 2.93 2.60
CA ARG A 44 -3.19 3.70 2.45
C ARG A 44 -4.29 2.92 1.74
N PHE A 45 -3.95 2.15 0.71
CA PHE A 45 -4.93 1.31 0.04
C PHE A 45 -5.43 0.18 0.95
N ALA A 46 -4.54 -0.47 1.69
CA ALA A 46 -4.91 -1.52 2.62
C ALA A 46 -5.88 -1.02 3.70
N ASP A 47 -5.61 0.15 4.30
CA ASP A 47 -6.49 0.76 5.31
C ASP A 47 -7.87 1.08 4.75
N LYS A 48 -7.94 1.73 3.58
CA LYS A 48 -9.22 2.08 2.93
C LYS A 48 -10.04 0.84 2.57
N VAL A 49 -9.41 -0.20 2.04
CA VAL A 49 -10.10 -1.48 1.73
C VAL A 49 -10.59 -2.14 3.02
N GLY A 50 -9.76 -2.14 4.08
CA GLY A 50 -10.15 -2.65 5.40
C GLY A 50 -11.34 -1.92 6.02
N GLU A 51 -11.37 -0.58 5.94
CA GLU A 51 -12.50 0.25 6.37
C GLU A 51 -13.78 -0.09 5.62
N VAL A 52 -13.71 -0.22 4.29
CA VAL A 52 -14.87 -0.59 3.46
C VAL A 52 -15.41 -1.97 3.84
N LEU A 53 -14.53 -2.95 4.08
CA LEU A 53 -14.94 -4.31 4.48
C LEU A 53 -15.55 -4.35 5.90
N THR A 54 -15.06 -3.52 6.81
CA THR A 54 -15.54 -3.47 8.20
C THR A 54 -16.83 -2.67 8.38
N MET A 55 -17.17 -1.76 7.47
CA MET A 55 -18.44 -1.01 7.47
C MET A 55 -19.69 -1.87 7.19
N GLY A 56 -19.55 -3.17 6.92
CA GLY A 56 -20.68 -4.10 6.78
C GLY A 56 -21.57 -3.89 5.55
N SER A 57 -21.26 -2.91 4.69
CA SER A 57 -22.02 -2.59 3.48
C SER A 57 -21.92 -3.66 2.37
N ALA A 58 -21.04 -4.65 2.54
CA ALA A 58 -20.82 -5.74 1.60
C ALA A 58 -21.59 -7.04 1.94
N THR A 59 -22.47 -7.06 2.96
CA THR A 59 -23.33 -8.21 3.23
C THR A 59 -24.33 -8.40 2.07
N GLY A 60 -24.02 -9.33 1.17
CA GLY A 60 -24.86 -9.67 0.01
C GLY A 60 -24.39 -9.12 -1.34
N ALA A 61 -23.27 -8.39 -1.39
CA ALA A 61 -22.70 -7.89 -2.65
C ALA A 61 -21.85 -8.98 -3.34
N GLU A 62 -22.05 -9.21 -4.63
CA GLU A 62 -21.17 -10.08 -5.41
C GLU A 62 -19.74 -9.55 -5.40
N ARG A 63 -18.78 -10.48 -5.32
CA ARG A 63 -17.35 -10.20 -5.25
C ARG A 63 -16.92 -9.51 -6.55
N GLN A 64 -16.75 -8.20 -6.51
CA GLN A 64 -16.33 -7.43 -7.66
C GLN A 64 -14.92 -7.87 -8.09
N PRO A 65 -14.71 -8.24 -9.36
CA PRO A 65 -13.38 -8.61 -9.84
C PRO A 65 -12.52 -7.35 -9.87
N PHE A 66 -11.61 -7.21 -8.91
CA PHE A 66 -10.59 -6.16 -8.91
C PHE A 66 -9.56 -6.45 -10.00
N LYS A 67 -9.95 -6.23 -11.26
CA LYS A 67 -9.17 -6.54 -12.46
C LYS A 67 -8.11 -5.48 -12.79
N PHE A 68 -8.10 -4.35 -12.08
CA PHE A 68 -7.29 -3.18 -12.45
C PHE A 68 -6.53 -2.54 -11.28
N TYR A 69 -5.85 -3.34 -10.46
CA TYR A 69 -4.77 -2.83 -9.60
C TYR A 69 -3.44 -3.31 -10.16
N VAL A 70 -2.78 -2.44 -10.93
CA VAL A 70 -1.33 -2.47 -11.25
C VAL A 70 -0.76 -1.15 -10.77
#